data_AF-A0A942ZBZ6-F1
#
_entry.id   AF-A0A942ZBZ6-F1
#
_cell.length_a   1.000
_cell.length_b   1.000
_cell.length_c   1.000
_cell.angle_alpha   90.00
_cell.angle_beta   90.00
_cell.angle_gamma   90.00
#
_symmetry.space_group_name_H-M   'P 1'
#
loop_
_entity.id
_entity.type
_entity.pdbx_description
1 polymer ?
#
loop_
_entity_poly.entity_id
_entity_poly.type
_entity_poly.pdbx_seq_one_letter_code
_entity_poly.pdbx_strand_id
1 'polypeptide(L)'
;ARIECFKDVSEKINMTNYVEHMTDKNFEENNLALRKKKKKYKNRYLTLFSDGAYGISYRSKRNEYFYYNSSGKLIGIELKTITSYPQKSVMYDADGNLDSVRLWLKNNEQFVFNKDKSLSSHWIGNNCYNEKGELIMTRK
;
A
#
# COMPACT_ATOMS: atom_id res chain seq x y z
N ALA A 1 -6.00 12.83 16.62
CA ALA A 1 -5.90 12.26 15.25
C ALA A 1 -4.77 11.23 15.13
N ARG A 2 -3.49 11.62 15.16
CA ARG A 2 -2.32 10.72 15.00
C ARG A 2 -2.30 9.51 15.96
N ILE A 3 -2.48 9.71 17.27
CA ILE A 3 -2.48 8.62 18.27
C ILE A 3 -3.67 7.67 18.04
N GLU A 4 -4.85 8.22 17.74
CA GLU A 4 -6.08 7.45 17.50
C GLU A 4 -5.96 6.53 16.29
N CYS A 5 -5.16 6.89 15.27
CA CYS A 5 -4.91 6.03 14.12
C CYS A 5 -4.23 4.71 14.50
N PHE A 6 -3.45 4.68 15.58
CA PHE A 6 -2.75 3.47 16.04
C PHE A 6 -3.56 2.65 17.04
N LYS A 7 -4.76 3.10 17.41
CA LYS A 7 -5.65 2.34 18.28
C LYS A 7 -6.02 1.00 17.64
N ASP A 8 -5.89 -0.07 18.42
CA ASP A 8 -6.18 -1.46 18.04
C ASP A 8 -5.36 -1.97 16.85
N VAL A 9 -4.19 -1.39 16.61
CA VAL A 9 -3.25 -1.84 15.58
C VAL A 9 -2.31 -2.90 16.17
N SER A 10 -2.29 -4.09 15.56
CA SER A 10 -1.31 -5.12 15.89
C SER A 10 0.08 -4.69 15.43
N GLU A 11 1.11 -4.98 16.23
CA GLU A 11 2.50 -4.76 15.82
C GLU A 11 2.99 -5.83 14.83
N LYS A 12 2.28 -6.97 14.72
CA LYS A 12 2.68 -8.08 13.87
C LYS A 12 1.50 -8.83 13.24
N ILE A 13 1.71 -9.39 12.05
CA ILE A 13 0.80 -10.34 11.39
C ILE A 13 1.45 -11.69 11.16
N ASN A 14 0.62 -12.74 11.05
CA ASN A 14 1.09 -14.07 10.71
C ASN A 14 1.34 -14.20 9.20
N MET A 15 2.61 -14.22 8.80
CA MET A 15 3.03 -14.30 7.40
C MET A 15 2.78 -15.65 6.74
N THR A 16 2.49 -16.72 7.49
CA THR A 16 2.11 -18.03 6.93
C THR A 16 0.88 -17.92 6.02
N ASN A 17 -0.02 -16.96 6.29
CA ASN A 17 -1.21 -16.71 5.48
C ASN A 17 -0.91 -16.03 4.12
N TYR A 18 0.32 -15.55 3.93
CA TYR A 18 0.72 -14.72 2.80
C TYR A 18 1.89 -15.30 1.99
N VAL A 19 2.29 -16.54 2.29
CA VAL A 19 3.42 -17.23 1.61
C VAL A 19 3.27 -17.21 0.08
N GLU A 20 2.05 -17.40 -0.42
CA GLU A 20 1.77 -17.36 -1.86
C GLU A 20 1.97 -15.99 -2.52
N HIS A 21 2.04 -14.93 -1.73
CA HIS A 21 2.17 -13.54 -2.17
C HIS A 21 3.58 -13.01 -1.97
N MET A 22 4.53 -13.78 -1.43
CA MET A 22 5.92 -13.35 -1.24
C MET A 22 6.63 -12.99 -2.55
N THR A 23 6.18 -13.59 -3.65
CA THR A 23 6.58 -13.25 -5.01
C THR A 23 5.32 -13.10 -5.86
N ASP A 24 5.29 -12.08 -6.72
CA ASP A 24 4.21 -11.91 -7.68
C ASP A 24 4.26 -13.00 -8.76
N LYS A 25 3.35 -13.98 -8.64
CA LYS A 25 3.20 -15.08 -9.62
C LYS A 25 2.87 -14.58 -11.04
N ASN A 26 2.35 -13.36 -11.18
CA ASN A 26 2.02 -12.71 -12.45
C ASN A 26 2.98 -11.57 -12.83
N PHE A 27 4.21 -11.54 -12.27
CA PHE A 27 5.18 -10.44 -12.43
C PHE A 27 5.33 -9.96 -13.88
N GLU A 28 5.66 -10.86 -14.81
CA GLU A 28 5.86 -10.51 -16.22
C GLU A 28 4.61 -9.90 -16.87
N GLU A 29 3.44 -10.51 -16.60
CA GLU A 29 2.16 -10.04 -17.11
C GLU A 29 1.80 -8.66 -16.55
N ASN A 30 1.99 -8.47 -15.24
CA ASN A 30 1.69 -7.21 -14.55
C ASN A 30 2.63 -6.10 -15.02
N ASN A 31 3.93 -6.38 -15.16
CA ASN A 31 4.90 -5.42 -15.68
C ASN A 31 4.60 -4.99 -17.11
N LEU A 32 4.25 -5.94 -17.98
CA LEU A 32 3.84 -5.62 -19.34
C LEU A 32 2.58 -4.73 -19.35
N ALA A 33 1.63 -4.99 -18.46
CA ALA A 33 0.41 -4.21 -18.32
C ALA A 33 0.70 -2.77 -17.86
N LEU A 34 1.52 -2.62 -16.82
CA LEU A 34 1.91 -1.33 -16.25
C LEU A 34 2.65 -0.48 -17.29
N ARG A 35 3.56 -1.08 -18.09
CA ARG A 35 4.21 -0.41 -19.23
C ARG A 35 3.21 0.07 -20.28
N LYS A 36 2.15 -0.71 -20.53
CA LYS A 36 1.04 -0.35 -21.44
C LYS A 36 -0.03 0.54 -20.78
N LYS A 37 0.20 1.04 -19.56
CA LYS A 37 -0.76 1.83 -18.77
C LYS A 37 -2.11 1.12 -18.52
N LYS A 38 -2.15 -0.21 -18.62
CA LYS A 38 -3.34 -1.04 -18.36
C LYS A 38 -3.35 -1.47 -16.89
N LYS A 39 -4.12 -0.76 -16.07
CA LYS A 39 -4.17 -0.95 -14.62
C LYS A 39 -5.25 -1.90 -14.14
N LYS A 40 -6.28 -2.15 -14.95
CA LYS A 40 -7.48 -2.90 -14.53
C LYS A 40 -7.57 -4.23 -15.25
N TYR A 41 -7.66 -5.29 -14.46
CA TYR A 41 -7.96 -6.65 -14.89
C TYR A 41 -9.31 -7.08 -14.32
N LYS A 42 -9.85 -8.20 -14.83
CA LYS A 42 -11.10 -8.77 -14.31
C LYS A 42 -11.00 -9.15 -12.83
N ASN A 43 -9.82 -9.60 -12.40
CA ASN A 43 -9.56 -10.13 -11.06
C ASN A 43 -8.66 -9.25 -10.18
N ARG A 44 -7.99 -8.22 -10.71
CA ARG A 44 -7.05 -7.38 -9.95
C ARG A 44 -6.94 -5.95 -10.50
N TYR A 45 -6.44 -5.06 -9.67
CA TYR A 45 -6.05 -3.70 -10.04
C TYR A 45 -4.58 -3.47 -9.70
N LEU A 46 -3.88 -2.74 -10.56
CA LEU A 46 -2.45 -2.47 -10.48
C LEU A 46 -2.21 -0.98 -10.29
N THR A 47 -1.26 -0.63 -9.42
CA THR A 47 -0.75 0.74 -9.24
C THR A 47 0.75 0.73 -9.44
N LEU A 48 1.30 1.58 -10.31
CA LEU A 48 2.74 1.72 -10.49
C LEU A 48 3.24 2.97 -9.76
N PHE A 49 4.36 2.86 -9.06
CA PHE A 49 5.03 3.97 -8.40
C PHE A 49 6.22 4.48 -9.22
N SER A 50 6.66 5.72 -8.97
CA SER A 50 7.74 6.35 -9.73
C SER A 50 9.10 5.67 -9.58
N ASP A 51 9.32 4.95 -8.48
CA ASP A 51 10.52 4.15 -8.20
C ASP A 51 10.50 2.76 -8.85
N GLY A 52 9.42 2.41 -9.56
CA GLY A 52 9.25 1.11 -10.21
C GLY A 52 8.67 0.03 -9.30
N ALA A 53 8.42 0.31 -8.01
CA ALA A 53 7.57 -0.53 -7.19
C ALA A 53 6.13 -0.48 -7.69
N TYR A 54 5.33 -1.48 -7.31
CA TYR A 54 3.93 -1.54 -7.72
C TYR A 54 3.05 -2.23 -6.67
N GLY A 55 1.78 -1.86 -6.67
CA GLY A 55 0.75 -2.41 -5.79
C GLY A 55 -0.26 -3.23 -6.56
N ILE A 56 -0.73 -4.32 -5.96
CA ILE A 56 -1.81 -5.17 -6.45
C ILE A 56 -2.94 -5.23 -5.42
N SER A 57 -4.17 -4.99 -5.86
CA SER A 57 -5.37 -5.35 -5.10
C SER A 57 -6.17 -6.40 -5.85
N TYR A 58 -6.44 -7.55 -5.22
CA TYR A 58 -7.23 -8.62 -5.81
C TYR A 58 -8.72 -8.46 -5.48
N ARG A 59 -9.59 -8.74 -6.45
CA ARG A 59 -11.06 -8.63 -6.27
C ARG A 59 -11.61 -9.62 -5.24
N SER A 60 -10.95 -10.77 -5.08
CA SER A 60 -11.25 -11.79 -4.06
C SER A 60 -10.83 -11.37 -2.65
N LYS A 61 -9.89 -10.42 -2.51
CA LYS A 61 -9.31 -9.97 -1.24
C LYS A 61 -9.45 -8.45 -1.11
N ARG A 62 -10.69 -7.95 -1.02
CA ARG A 62 -11.01 -6.51 -1.13
C ARG A 62 -10.37 -5.61 -0.05
N ASN A 63 -9.92 -6.21 1.05
CA ASN A 63 -9.32 -5.51 2.18
C ASN A 63 -7.79 -5.65 2.24
N GLU A 64 -7.18 -6.33 1.27
CA GLU A 64 -5.73 -6.59 1.23
C GLU A 64 -5.13 -5.96 -0.01
N TYR A 65 -4.01 -5.27 0.18
CA TYR A 65 -3.20 -4.66 -0.88
C TYR A 65 -1.76 -5.17 -0.71
N PHE A 66 -1.18 -5.65 -1.80
CA PHE A 66 0.16 -6.23 -1.83
C PHE A 66 1.09 -5.31 -2.58
N TYR A 67 2.23 -4.97 -1.98
CA TYR A 67 3.25 -4.11 -2.59
C TYR A 67 4.47 -4.93 -2.94
N TYR A 68 4.97 -4.73 -4.16
CA TYR A 68 6.11 -5.44 -4.72
C TYR A 68 7.16 -4.44 -5.18
N ASN A 69 8.44 -4.80 -5.03
CA ASN A 69 9.53 -4.06 -5.67
C ASN A 69 9.57 -4.34 -7.19
N SER A 70 10.49 -3.67 -7.89
CA SER A 70 10.67 -3.81 -9.34
C SER A 70 11.10 -5.22 -9.81
N SER A 71 11.47 -6.12 -8.89
CA SER A 71 11.78 -7.54 -9.15
C SER A 71 10.64 -8.50 -8.80
N GLY A 72 9.48 -7.98 -8.39
CA GLY A 72 8.30 -8.80 -8.07
C GLY A 72 8.36 -9.46 -6.70
N LYS A 73 9.28 -9.03 -5.82
CA LYS A 73 9.33 -9.50 -4.43
C LYS A 73 8.47 -8.62 -3.54
N LEU A 74 7.72 -9.24 -2.65
CA LEU A 74 6.87 -8.55 -1.68
C LEU A 74 7.72 -7.64 -0.79
N ILE A 75 7.28 -6.39 -0.63
CA ILE A 75 7.88 -5.40 0.27
C ILE A 75 6.91 -4.94 1.35
N GLY A 76 5.62 -5.23 1.19
CA GLY A 76 4.66 -5.00 2.27
C GLY A 76 3.23 -5.37 1.92
N ILE A 77 2.41 -5.48 2.96
CA ILE A 77 0.99 -5.80 2.91
C ILE A 77 0.21 -4.71 3.62
N GLU A 78 -0.78 -4.12 2.96
CA GLU A 78 -1.70 -3.18 3.57
C GLU A 78 -3.07 -3.83 3.79
N LEU A 79 -3.55 -3.77 5.03
CA LEU A 79 -4.82 -4.31 5.49
C LEU A 79 -5.78 -3.18 5.86
N LYS A 80 -6.95 -3.13 5.22
CA LYS A 80 -8.02 -2.19 5.59
C LYS A 80 -8.69 -2.64 6.89
N THR A 81 -8.77 -1.73 7.85
CA THR A 81 -9.41 -1.95 9.17
C THR A 81 -10.71 -1.17 9.33
N ILE A 82 -10.86 -0.02 8.65
CA ILE A 82 -12.11 0.74 8.53
C ILE A 82 -12.31 1.01 7.04
N THR A 83 -13.51 0.77 6.50
CA THR A 83 -13.76 0.81 5.04
C THR A 83 -14.55 2.04 4.56
N SER A 84 -15.16 2.80 5.47
CA SER A 84 -15.78 4.11 5.21
C SER A 84 -14.82 5.26 5.53
N TYR A 85 -15.06 6.45 4.98
CA TYR A 85 -14.27 7.63 5.33
C TYR A 85 -14.62 8.12 6.75
N PRO A 86 -13.61 8.51 7.56
CA PRO A 86 -12.17 8.36 7.30
C PRO A 86 -11.74 6.88 7.30
N GLN A 87 -11.10 6.43 6.21
CA GLN A 87 -10.69 5.04 6.02
C GLN A 87 -9.37 4.81 6.77
N LYS A 88 -9.24 3.66 7.43
CA LYS A 88 -8.00 3.25 8.11
C LYS A 88 -7.45 1.99 7.47
N SER A 89 -6.15 1.99 7.21
CA SER A 89 -5.41 0.79 6.84
C SER A 89 -4.06 0.73 7.54
N VAL A 90 -3.55 -0.48 7.71
CA VAL A 90 -2.28 -0.77 8.39
C VAL A 90 -1.37 -1.47 7.40
N MET A 91 -0.14 -1.00 7.28
CA MET A 91 0.88 -1.59 6.44
C MET A 91 1.88 -2.35 7.30
N TYR A 92 2.18 -3.58 6.88
CA TYR A 92 3.19 -4.44 7.45
C TYR A 92 4.29 -4.67 6.41
N ASP A 93 5.54 -4.80 6.87
CA ASP A 93 6.67 -5.18 6.02
C ASP A 93 6.58 -6.66 5.57
N ALA A 94 7.56 -7.10 4.78
CA ALA A 94 7.62 -8.47 4.27
C ALA A 94 7.88 -9.54 5.36
N ASP A 95 8.30 -9.13 6.56
CA ASP A 95 8.48 -9.99 7.73
C ASP A 95 7.24 -9.98 8.65
N GLY A 96 6.23 -9.18 8.29
CA GLY A 96 4.96 -9.03 8.99
C GLY A 96 5.00 -8.06 10.16
N ASN A 97 6.04 -7.23 10.31
CA ASN A 97 6.09 -6.22 11.36
C ASN A 97 5.37 -4.94 10.92
N LEU A 98 4.79 -4.22 11.88
CA LEU A 98 4.16 -2.93 11.64
C LEU A 98 5.17 -1.94 11.05
N ASP A 99 4.86 -1.45 9.85
CA ASP A 99 5.61 -0.42 9.16
C ASP A 99 4.94 0.95 9.37
N SER A 100 3.68 1.05 8.94
CA SER A 100 2.96 2.32 8.93
C SER A 100 1.44 2.17 9.05
N VAL A 101 0.78 3.26 9.43
CA VAL A 101 -0.69 3.38 9.43
C VAL A 101 -1.09 4.46 8.44
N ARG A 102 -2.11 4.18 7.63
CA ARG A 102 -2.65 5.10 6.63
C ARG A 102 -4.05 5.53 7.00
N LEU A 103 -4.28 6.83 6.93
CA LEU A 103 -5.57 7.46 7.14
C LEU A 103 -6.01 8.14 5.84
N TRP A 104 -7.08 7.66 5.23
CA TRP A 104 -7.67 8.32 4.06
C TRP A 104 -8.80 9.22 4.52
N LEU A 105 -8.76 10.49 4.16
CA LEU A 105 -9.84 11.44 4.47
C LEU A 105 -10.94 11.41 3.40
N LYS A 106 -10.53 11.16 2.15
CA LYS A 106 -11.39 11.02 0.97
C LYS A 106 -10.64 10.19 -0.08
N ASN A 107 -11.29 9.95 -1.22
CA ASN A 107 -10.76 9.12 -2.31
C ASN A 107 -9.34 9.46 -2.80
N ASN A 108 -8.96 10.74 -2.73
CA ASN A 108 -7.70 11.23 -3.29
C ASN A 108 -6.80 11.90 -2.24
N GLU A 109 -7.00 11.63 -0.95
CA GLU A 109 -6.16 12.22 0.09
C GLU A 109 -5.93 11.25 1.25
N GLN A 110 -4.66 10.98 1.52
CA GLN A 110 -4.24 10.09 2.59
C GLN A 110 -2.99 10.59 3.31
N PHE A 111 -2.95 10.37 4.62
CA PHE A 111 -1.76 10.55 5.45
C PHE A 111 -1.20 9.19 5.81
N VAL A 112 0.13 9.08 5.80
CA VAL A 112 0.86 7.88 6.20
C VAL A 112 1.70 8.23 7.41
N PHE A 113 1.54 7.47 8.48
CA PHE A 113 2.28 7.64 9.72
C PHE A 113 3.19 6.43 9.94
N ASN A 114 4.47 6.68 10.20
CA ASN A 114 5.43 5.62 10.57
C ASN A 114 5.05 5.00 11.92
N LYS A 115 5.62 3.85 12.28
CA LYS A 115 5.39 3.21 13.59
C LYS A 115 5.74 4.07 14.81
N ASP A 116 6.71 4.98 14.70
CA ASP A 116 7.01 6.02 15.71
C ASP A 116 5.95 7.14 15.74
N LYS A 117 4.89 6.94 14.97
CA LYS A 117 3.74 7.78 14.72
C LYS A 117 4.06 8.97 13.80
N SER A 118 5.32 9.27 13.46
CA SER A 118 5.71 10.48 12.71
C SER A 118 5.02 10.52 11.35
N LEU A 119 4.78 11.72 10.81
CA LEU A 119 4.23 11.85 9.47
C LEU A 119 5.30 11.41 8.45
N SER A 120 5.04 10.29 7.78
CA SER A 120 5.91 9.74 6.74
C SER A 120 5.65 10.44 5.41
N SER A 121 4.37 10.51 5.04
CA SER A 121 3.96 11.08 3.77
C SER A 121 2.52 11.54 3.76
N HIS A 122 2.23 12.49 2.88
CA HIS A 122 0.90 12.96 2.53
C HIS A 122 0.70 12.78 1.04
N TRP A 123 -0.28 11.95 0.66
CA TRP A 123 -0.65 11.80 -0.74
C TRP A 123 -1.86 12.66 -1.08
N ILE A 124 -1.75 13.39 -2.19
CA ILE A 124 -2.84 14.14 -2.82
C ILE A 124 -2.92 13.69 -4.28
N GLY A 125 -4.00 12.99 -4.61
CA GLY A 125 -4.18 12.34 -5.91
C GLY A 125 -3.02 11.38 -6.21
N ASN A 126 -2.24 11.70 -7.25
CA ASN A 126 -1.10 10.90 -7.68
C ASN A 126 0.22 11.28 -7.04
N ASN A 127 0.29 12.37 -6.26
CA ASN A 127 1.55 12.92 -5.75
C ASN A 127 1.69 12.60 -4.26
N CYS A 128 2.91 12.29 -3.84
CA CYS A 128 3.30 12.01 -2.46
C CYS A 128 4.31 13.05 -1.99
N TYR A 129 4.01 13.70 -0.87
CA TYR A 129 4.87 14.71 -0.27
C TYR A 129 5.39 14.25 1.08
N ASN A 130 6.62 14.65 1.43
CA ASN A 130 7.15 14.49 2.79
C ASN A 130 6.62 15.60 3.73
N GLU A 131 7.08 15.59 4.99
CA GLU A 131 6.69 16.60 5.99
C GLU A 131 7.06 18.05 5.63
N LYS A 132 8.05 18.24 4.74
CA LYS A 132 8.48 19.56 4.25
C LYS A 132 7.67 20.03 3.04
N GLY A 133 6.76 19.20 2.53
CA GLY A 133 6.00 19.47 1.31
C GLY A 133 6.76 19.17 0.01
N GLU A 134 7.89 18.46 0.08
CA GLU A 134 8.68 18.09 -1.10
C GLU A 134 8.10 16.82 -1.74
N LEU A 135 8.00 16.80 -3.08
CA LEU A 135 7.52 15.64 -3.83
C LEU A 135 8.54 14.50 -3.78
N ILE A 136 8.15 13.36 -3.19
CA ILE A 136 9.04 12.20 -3.00
C ILE A 136 8.62 10.96 -3.80
N MET A 137 7.36 10.88 -4.26
CA MET A 137 6.86 9.73 -5.03
C MET A 137 5.65 10.13 -5.87
N THR A 138 5.42 9.47 -7.00
CA THR A 138 4.17 9.56 -7.75
C THR A 138 3.55 8.20 -8.06
N ARG A 139 2.23 8.16 -8.22
CA ARG A 139 1.46 7.03 -8.78
C ARG A 139 1.20 7.29 -10.26
N LYS A 140 1.48 6.31 -11.11
CA LYS A 140 1.31 6.38 -12.57
C LYS A 140 0.09 5.64 -13.03
#